data_AF-A0A428NZ42-F1
#
_entry.id   AF-A0A428NZ42-F1
#
_cell.length_a   1.000
_cell.length_b   1.000
_cell.length_c   1.000
_cell.angle_alpha   90.00
_cell.angle_beta   90.00
_cell.angle_gamma   90.00
#
_symmetry.space_group_name_H-M   'P 1'
#
loop_
_entity.id
_entity.type
_entity.pdbx_description
1 polymer ?
#
loop_
_entity_poly.entity_id
_entity_poly.type
_entity_poly.pdbx_seq_one_letter_code
_entity_poly.pdbx_strand_id
1 'polypeptide(L)'
;MHLDHKIPWKTAASHFSLVLSNTEGRFDLVALDLPSQASTLGHFSRVFSATIKEFSETELAKIPSTSPSASPSAKLFSDDVLVFAERHFDLGPHETNSALHNPLSASYQDVKYWQTRTEGGTFNSSDGDLADAVKMLVVIAAVAPEKPLRIEALAALLRLASETPLSQLRNVHWGHAFGADLVASVALQAYVFLNLTEAVQCRQKEQTSLLKVDPLMSFLNRDALQDYDYPAQNIPHRTFWSSIGVLNLGTDTGNESAVVDPLAQEDDEIHQEARNGLRQYLKDCFAILYVYDVVLRQVCGSNEAEEFLAEEVAAVFWRLGCKREDD
;
A
#
# COMPACT_ATOMS: atom_id res chain seq x y z
N MET A 1 3.35 -15.15 9.77
CA MET A 1 2.75 -14.11 8.92
C MET A 1 1.84 -13.15 9.72
N HIS A 2 1.36 -12.06 9.09
CA HIS A 2 0.45 -11.10 9.73
C HIS A 2 -1.01 -11.58 9.64
N LEU A 3 -1.72 -11.54 10.78
CA LEU A 3 -3.12 -11.94 10.92
C LEU A 3 -3.44 -13.40 10.51
N ASP A 4 -2.53 -14.35 10.73
CA ASP A 4 -2.68 -15.78 10.35
C ASP A 4 -3.86 -16.51 10.98
N HIS A 5 -4.39 -15.94 12.05
CA HIS A 5 -5.54 -16.44 12.76
C HIS A 5 -6.86 -15.90 12.19
N LYS A 6 -6.83 -14.80 11.41
CA LYS A 6 -8.01 -14.18 10.78
C LYS A 6 -8.05 -14.39 9.26
N ILE A 7 -6.92 -14.26 8.56
CA ILE A 7 -6.84 -14.39 7.10
C ILE A 7 -6.41 -15.81 6.74
N PRO A 8 -7.11 -16.51 5.80
CA PRO A 8 -6.89 -17.93 5.52
C PRO A 8 -5.66 -18.17 4.61
N TRP A 9 -4.49 -17.66 4.99
CA TRP A 9 -3.25 -17.77 4.23
C TRP A 9 -2.84 -19.21 3.94
N LYS A 10 -2.94 -20.11 4.93
CA LYS A 10 -2.62 -21.54 4.76
C LYS A 10 -3.52 -22.20 3.72
N THR A 11 -4.80 -21.83 3.70
CA THR A 11 -5.77 -22.35 2.74
C THR A 11 -5.43 -21.83 1.33
N ALA A 12 -5.17 -20.53 1.18
CA ALA A 12 -4.74 -19.96 -0.10
C ALA A 12 -3.44 -20.61 -0.60
N ALA A 13 -2.42 -20.71 0.26
CA ALA A 13 -1.12 -21.31 -0.07
C ALA A 13 -1.20 -22.77 -0.55
N SER A 14 -2.25 -23.51 -0.21
CA SER A 14 -2.44 -24.87 -0.73
C SER A 14 -2.65 -24.93 -2.25
N HIS A 15 -2.99 -23.79 -2.86
CA HIS A 15 -3.21 -23.60 -4.30
C HIS A 15 -2.03 -23.01 -5.06
N PHE A 16 -0.91 -22.72 -4.39
CA PHE A 16 0.27 -22.13 -5.02
C PHE A 16 1.53 -22.93 -4.72
N SER A 17 2.48 -22.93 -5.64
CA SER A 17 3.79 -23.54 -5.45
C SER A 17 4.87 -22.55 -5.84
N LEU A 18 6.01 -22.58 -5.14
CA LEU A 18 7.24 -22.06 -5.70
C LEU A 18 7.84 -23.12 -6.61
N VAL A 19 8.20 -22.72 -7.83
CA VAL A 19 8.85 -23.57 -8.84
C VAL A 19 10.00 -22.80 -9.46
N LEU A 20 11.01 -23.48 -10.00
CA LEU A 20 12.09 -22.81 -10.73
C LEU A 20 11.52 -22.06 -11.94
N SER A 21 11.91 -20.79 -12.07
CA SER A 21 11.58 -19.93 -13.20
C SER A 21 12.46 -20.26 -14.40
N ASN A 22 12.06 -19.77 -15.58
CA ASN A 22 12.93 -19.74 -16.76
C ASN A 22 14.12 -18.78 -16.60
N THR A 23 14.05 -17.86 -15.64
CA THR A 23 15.18 -16.99 -15.29
C THR A 23 16.11 -17.73 -14.32
N GLU A 24 17.40 -17.79 -14.66
CA GLU A 24 18.38 -18.56 -13.88
C GLU A 24 18.42 -18.13 -12.41
N GLY A 25 18.32 -19.12 -11.50
CA GLY A 25 18.37 -18.89 -10.05
C GLY A 25 17.13 -18.24 -9.42
N ARG A 26 16.06 -18.02 -10.21
CA ARG A 26 14.78 -17.45 -9.75
C ARG A 26 13.67 -18.48 -9.68
N PHE A 27 12.61 -18.12 -8.98
CA PHE A 27 11.46 -18.95 -8.70
C PHE A 27 10.18 -18.19 -9.02
N ASP A 28 9.25 -18.86 -9.70
CA ASP A 28 7.90 -18.36 -9.89
C ASP A 28 7.00 -18.83 -8.74
N LEU A 29 6.10 -17.94 -8.29
CA LEU A 29 4.98 -18.30 -7.45
C LEU A 29 3.77 -18.55 -8.35
N VAL A 30 3.48 -19.83 -8.61
CA VAL A 30 2.50 -20.24 -9.61
C VAL A 30 1.26 -20.85 -8.99
N ALA A 31 0.10 -20.55 -9.56
CA ALA A 31 -1.14 -21.26 -9.30
C ALA A 31 -1.04 -22.73 -9.74
N LEU A 32 -1.66 -23.64 -8.98
CA LEU A 32 -1.67 -25.08 -9.24
C LEU A 32 -2.87 -25.54 -10.08
N ASP A 33 -3.78 -24.62 -10.43
CA ASP A 33 -4.99 -24.88 -11.22
C ASP A 33 -5.84 -26.04 -10.67
N LEU A 34 -5.91 -26.13 -9.34
CA LEU A 34 -6.74 -27.14 -8.68
C LEU A 34 -8.24 -26.84 -8.92
N PRO A 35 -9.11 -27.87 -9.03
CA PRO A 35 -10.54 -27.67 -9.25
C PRO A 35 -11.23 -26.77 -8.21
N SER A 36 -10.73 -26.75 -6.98
CA SER A 36 -11.26 -25.92 -5.88
C SER A 36 -10.59 -24.55 -5.75
N GLN A 37 -9.74 -24.15 -6.69
CA GLN A 37 -8.98 -22.89 -6.61
C GLN A 37 -9.90 -21.67 -6.59
N ALA A 38 -10.82 -21.57 -7.56
CA ALA A 38 -11.75 -20.44 -7.63
C ALA A 38 -12.57 -20.28 -6.34
N SER A 39 -13.19 -21.37 -5.85
CA SER A 39 -14.00 -21.32 -4.63
C SER A 39 -13.17 -21.01 -3.38
N THR A 40 -11.93 -21.50 -3.31
CA THR A 40 -11.02 -21.23 -2.18
C THR A 40 -10.52 -19.80 -2.17
N LEU A 41 -10.11 -19.26 -3.32
CA LEU A 41 -9.67 -17.88 -3.44
C LEU A 41 -10.84 -16.90 -3.31
N GLY A 42 -12.05 -17.28 -3.74
CA GLY A 42 -13.28 -16.54 -3.47
C GLY A 42 -13.64 -16.52 -1.98
N HIS A 43 -13.39 -17.61 -1.24
CA HIS A 43 -13.50 -17.59 0.22
C HIS A 43 -12.44 -16.68 0.85
N PHE A 44 -11.18 -16.76 0.41
CA PHE A 44 -10.10 -15.88 0.86
C PHE A 44 -10.48 -14.40 0.67
N SER A 45 -10.90 -14.02 -0.54
CA SER A 45 -11.27 -12.64 -0.89
C SER A 45 -12.38 -12.12 0.04
N ARG A 46 -13.44 -12.91 0.25
CA ARG A 46 -14.53 -12.51 1.17
C ARG A 46 -14.06 -12.31 2.61
N VAL A 47 -13.22 -13.21 3.14
CA VAL A 47 -12.70 -13.08 4.51
C VAL A 47 -11.76 -11.87 4.62
N PHE A 48 -10.91 -11.67 3.61
CA PHE A 48 -10.01 -10.53 3.55
C PHE A 48 -10.78 -9.20 3.53
N SER A 49 -11.76 -9.05 2.64
CA SER A 49 -12.59 -7.85 2.54
C SER A 49 -13.40 -7.59 3.81
N ALA A 50 -13.97 -8.63 4.43
CA ALA A 50 -14.65 -8.49 5.71
C ALA A 50 -13.70 -8.03 6.83
N THR A 51 -12.45 -8.50 6.81
CA THR A 51 -11.43 -8.07 7.79
C THR A 51 -11.04 -6.62 7.56
N ILE A 52 -10.82 -6.19 6.31
CA ILE A 52 -10.53 -4.77 6.01
C ILE A 52 -11.67 -3.87 6.49
N LYS A 53 -12.92 -4.27 6.22
CA LYS A 53 -14.12 -3.53 6.68
C LYS A 53 -14.22 -3.43 8.21
N GLU A 54 -13.95 -4.52 8.93
CA GLU A 54 -13.93 -4.51 10.41
C GLU A 54 -12.93 -3.47 10.96
N PHE A 55 -11.74 -3.43 10.36
CA PHE A 55 -10.70 -2.49 10.76
C PHE A 55 -11.01 -1.06 10.33
N SER A 56 -11.59 -0.84 9.15
CA SER A 56 -11.95 0.50 8.67
C SER A 56 -13.07 1.11 9.51
N GLU A 57 -14.09 0.33 9.88
CA GLU A 57 -15.14 0.74 10.82
C GLU A 57 -14.55 1.10 12.20
N THR A 58 -13.59 0.29 12.68
CA THR A 58 -12.88 0.57 13.92
C THR A 58 -12.02 1.84 13.85
N GLU A 59 -11.38 2.09 12.70
CA GLU A 59 -10.56 3.29 12.49
C GLU A 59 -11.41 4.54 12.42
N LEU A 60 -12.51 4.50 11.67
CA LEU A 60 -13.47 5.61 11.56
C LEU A 60 -14.07 5.99 12.92
N ALA A 61 -14.36 5.00 13.78
CA ALA A 61 -14.89 5.24 15.12
C ALA A 61 -13.94 6.02 16.05
N LYS A 62 -12.64 6.11 15.72
CA LYS A 62 -11.66 6.91 16.47
C LYS A 62 -11.74 8.39 16.17
N ILE A 63 -12.34 8.77 15.04
CA ILE A 63 -12.54 10.16 14.67
C ILE A 63 -13.71 10.69 15.50
N PRO A 64 -13.52 11.75 16.32
CA PRO A 64 -14.61 12.30 17.11
C PRO A 64 -15.75 12.71 16.18
N SER A 65 -16.98 12.27 16.47
CA SER A 65 -18.18 12.69 15.72
C SER A 65 -18.42 14.20 15.77
N THR A 66 -17.76 14.88 16.72
CA THR A 66 -17.72 16.32 16.95
C THR A 66 -16.41 16.96 16.52
N SER A 67 -15.53 16.26 15.79
CA SER A 67 -14.34 16.91 15.22
C SER A 67 -14.87 18.05 14.35
N PRO A 68 -14.54 19.31 14.71
CA PRO A 68 -15.45 20.40 14.43
C PRO A 68 -15.61 20.56 12.94
N SER A 69 -16.72 21.20 12.53
CA SER A 69 -16.63 22.16 11.44
C SER A 69 -15.49 23.13 11.80
N ALA A 70 -14.24 22.74 11.51
CA ALA A 70 -13.12 23.62 11.63
C ALA A 70 -13.51 24.82 10.78
N SER A 71 -13.34 26.02 11.34
CA SER A 71 -13.67 27.24 10.61
C SER A 71 -13.18 27.10 9.17
N PRO A 72 -13.90 27.59 8.14
CA PRO A 72 -13.44 27.50 6.76
C PRO A 72 -12.02 28.02 6.53
N SER A 73 -11.47 28.80 7.48
CA SER A 73 -10.09 29.30 7.50
C SER A 73 -9.08 28.47 8.32
N ALA A 74 -9.48 27.37 8.93
CA ALA A 74 -8.60 26.50 9.72
C ALA A 74 -7.85 25.54 8.79
N LYS A 75 -6.55 25.41 9.03
CA LYS A 75 -5.69 24.45 8.32
C LYS A 75 -6.30 23.04 8.36
N LEU A 76 -6.23 22.32 7.25
CA LEU A 76 -6.65 20.91 7.12
C LEU A 76 -5.84 20.00 8.03
N PHE A 77 -4.55 20.30 8.16
CA PHE A 77 -3.61 19.60 9.04
C PHE A 77 -2.48 20.54 9.47
N SER A 78 -1.83 20.21 10.58
CA SER A 78 -0.73 20.94 11.20
C SER A 78 0.58 20.83 10.44
N ASP A 79 1.57 21.66 10.79
CA ASP A 79 2.92 21.56 10.24
C ASP A 79 3.64 20.28 10.72
N ASP A 80 3.17 19.68 11.82
CA ASP A 80 3.72 18.41 12.34
C ASP A 80 3.45 17.25 11.38
N VAL A 81 2.33 17.27 10.63
CA VAL A 81 2.05 16.29 9.57
C VAL A 81 3.05 16.41 8.42
N LEU A 82 3.45 17.64 8.04
CA LEU A 82 4.48 17.87 7.02
C LEU A 82 5.84 17.35 7.49
N VAL A 83 6.24 17.75 8.70
CA VAL A 83 7.52 17.39 9.30
C VAL A 83 7.62 15.88 9.56
N PHE A 84 6.51 15.23 9.90
CA PHE A 84 6.46 13.79 10.07
C PHE A 84 6.84 13.06 8.78
N ALA A 85 6.25 13.43 7.64
CA ALA A 85 6.54 12.79 6.35
C ALA A 85 8.04 12.89 6.01
N GLU A 86 8.62 14.08 6.17
CA GLU A 86 10.05 14.32 5.94
C GLU A 86 10.95 13.48 6.83
N ARG A 87 10.68 13.46 8.14
CA ARG A 87 11.54 12.75 9.11
C ARG A 87 11.38 11.24 9.07
N HIS A 88 10.15 10.76 8.91
CA HIS A 88 9.86 9.33 9.01
C HIS A 88 10.31 8.58 7.76
N PHE A 89 10.22 9.21 6.59
CA PHE A 89 10.57 8.60 5.31
C PHE A 89 11.88 9.16 4.70
N ASP A 90 12.62 9.98 5.44
CA ASP A 90 13.86 10.63 5.00
C ASP A 90 13.71 11.40 3.67
N LEU A 91 12.64 12.20 3.59
CA LEU A 91 12.31 12.98 2.40
C LEU A 91 12.87 14.40 2.48
N GLY A 92 13.28 14.93 1.33
CA GLY A 92 13.45 16.37 1.16
C GLY A 92 12.14 17.14 1.30
N PRO A 93 12.20 18.47 1.50
CA PRO A 93 10.99 19.30 1.53
C PRO A 93 10.25 19.24 0.18
N HIS A 94 8.99 19.67 0.16
CA HIS A 94 8.21 19.70 -1.07
C HIS A 94 8.85 20.60 -2.14
N GLU A 95 9.23 20.00 -3.27
CA GLU A 95 9.86 20.70 -4.40
C GLU A 95 9.39 20.14 -5.75
N THR A 96 9.31 18.81 -5.86
CA THR A 96 8.93 18.09 -7.08
C THR A 96 8.09 16.85 -6.74
N ASN A 97 7.41 16.29 -7.74
CA ASN A 97 6.62 15.06 -7.61
C ASN A 97 7.55 13.83 -7.75
N SER A 98 8.31 13.55 -6.69
CA SER A 98 9.29 12.46 -6.60
C SER A 98 9.15 11.75 -5.26
N ALA A 99 9.51 10.46 -5.23
CA ALA A 99 9.53 9.61 -4.04
C ALA A 99 10.65 9.98 -3.05
N LEU A 100 11.43 11.02 -3.35
CA LEU A 100 12.48 11.58 -2.51
C LEU A 100 12.09 12.92 -1.87
N HIS A 101 10.92 13.47 -2.23
CA HIS A 101 10.45 14.76 -1.72
C HIS A 101 9.08 14.60 -1.06
N ASN A 102 8.79 15.46 -0.08
CA ASN A 102 7.52 15.44 0.63
C ASN A 102 6.36 15.70 -0.34
N PRO A 103 5.39 14.77 -0.49
CA PRO A 103 4.22 15.00 -1.33
C PRO A 103 3.26 16.03 -0.74
N LEU A 104 3.49 16.49 0.49
CA LEU A 104 2.67 17.50 1.15
C LEU A 104 3.35 18.87 1.15
N SER A 105 2.57 19.91 0.85
CA SER A 105 3.02 21.30 0.86
C SER A 105 2.18 22.15 1.83
N ALA A 106 2.70 23.31 2.21
CA ALA A 106 1.96 24.27 3.04
C ALA A 106 0.66 24.75 2.37
N SER A 107 0.61 24.86 1.03
CA SER A 107 -0.62 25.19 0.31
C SER A 107 -1.72 24.14 0.47
N TYR A 108 -1.35 22.87 0.62
CA TYR A 108 -2.32 21.78 0.77
C TYR A 108 -3.01 21.78 2.14
N GLN A 109 -2.52 22.59 3.09
CA GLN A 109 -3.21 22.83 4.37
C GLN A 109 -4.44 23.73 4.21
N ASP A 110 -4.60 24.48 3.11
CA ASP A 110 -5.76 25.35 2.90
C ASP A 110 -6.81 24.66 2.02
N VAL A 111 -8.00 24.37 2.56
CA VAL A 111 -9.08 23.73 1.78
C VAL A 111 -9.51 24.56 0.57
N LYS A 112 -9.36 25.89 0.62
CA LYS A 112 -9.66 26.76 -0.51
C LYS A 112 -8.71 26.53 -1.67
N TYR A 113 -7.45 26.17 -1.40
CA TYR A 113 -6.52 25.80 -2.46
C TYR A 113 -7.07 24.63 -3.28
N TRP A 114 -7.56 23.59 -2.60
CA TRP A 114 -8.18 22.43 -3.25
C TRP A 114 -9.45 22.82 -4.03
N GLN A 115 -10.31 23.65 -3.43
CA GLN A 115 -11.54 24.13 -4.09
C GLN A 115 -11.22 24.94 -5.35
N THR A 116 -10.24 25.83 -5.29
CA THR A 116 -9.79 26.63 -6.44
C THR A 116 -9.20 25.77 -7.55
N ARG A 117 -8.47 24.69 -7.20
CA ARG A 117 -7.99 23.71 -8.17
C ARG A 117 -9.12 22.97 -8.90
N THR A 118 -10.33 23.00 -8.35
CA THR A 118 -11.55 22.44 -8.97
C THR A 118 -12.52 23.50 -9.50
N GLU A 119 -12.10 24.75 -9.77
CA GLU A 119 -13.00 25.82 -10.23
C GLU A 119 -13.72 25.55 -11.58
N GLY A 120 -13.47 24.40 -12.23
CA GLY A 120 -14.25 23.86 -13.36
C GLY A 120 -15.16 22.67 -13.03
N GLY A 121 -15.32 22.35 -11.74
CA GLY A 121 -16.10 21.22 -11.23
C GLY A 121 -15.37 19.87 -11.21
N THR A 122 -14.13 19.80 -11.70
CA THR A 122 -13.39 18.53 -11.78
C THR A 122 -11.90 18.64 -11.57
N PHE A 123 -11.31 17.70 -10.81
CA PHE A 123 -9.88 17.36 -10.90
C PHE A 123 -9.59 16.60 -12.18
N ASN A 124 -8.35 16.67 -12.67
CA ASN A 124 -7.89 15.94 -13.84
C ASN A 124 -6.43 15.48 -13.70
N SER A 125 -5.83 14.96 -14.77
CA SER A 125 -4.44 14.47 -14.76
C SER A 125 -3.39 15.55 -14.43
N SER A 126 -3.70 16.84 -14.59
CA SER A 126 -2.83 17.93 -14.12
C SER A 126 -2.77 18.08 -12.60
N ASP A 127 -3.67 17.41 -11.88
CA ASP A 127 -3.78 17.46 -10.42
C ASP A 127 -3.18 16.21 -9.76
N GLY A 128 -2.21 15.56 -10.43
CA GLY A 128 -1.48 14.42 -9.87
C GLY A 128 -0.80 14.75 -8.54
N ASP A 129 -0.41 16.01 -8.32
CA ASP A 129 0.18 16.48 -7.06
C ASP A 129 -0.80 16.36 -5.88
N LEU A 130 -2.09 16.59 -6.16
CA LEU A 130 -3.16 16.42 -5.18
C LEU A 130 -3.46 14.94 -4.91
N ALA A 131 -3.35 14.07 -5.92
CA ALA A 131 -3.43 12.63 -5.70
C ALA A 131 -2.28 12.16 -4.81
N ASP A 132 -1.07 12.65 -5.02
CA ASP A 132 0.11 12.39 -4.18
C ASP A 132 -0.08 12.86 -2.73
N ALA A 133 -0.66 14.05 -2.53
CA ALA A 133 -1.01 14.53 -1.21
C ALA A 133 -2.04 13.61 -0.51
N VAL A 134 -3.06 13.13 -1.22
CA VAL A 134 -4.03 12.16 -0.68
C VAL A 134 -3.34 10.86 -0.28
N LYS A 135 -2.49 10.31 -1.16
CA LYS A 135 -1.73 9.08 -0.87
C LYS A 135 -0.87 9.23 0.37
N MET A 136 -0.17 10.36 0.52
CA MET A 136 0.66 10.61 1.70
C MET A 136 -0.16 10.78 2.98
N LEU A 137 -1.30 11.49 2.94
CA LEU A 137 -2.18 11.59 4.10
C LEU A 137 -2.72 10.21 4.54
N VAL A 138 -3.05 9.33 3.59
CA VAL A 138 -3.45 7.93 3.87
C VAL A 138 -2.33 7.17 4.55
N VAL A 139 -1.10 7.30 4.02
CA VAL A 139 0.09 6.68 4.61
C VAL A 139 0.33 7.17 6.04
N ILE A 140 0.29 8.49 6.28
CA ILE A 140 0.48 9.07 7.63
C ILE A 140 -0.60 8.59 8.59
N ALA A 141 -1.86 8.58 8.17
CA ALA A 141 -2.98 8.08 8.96
C ALA A 141 -2.82 6.59 9.35
N ALA A 142 -2.17 5.80 8.48
CA ALA A 142 -1.90 4.39 8.71
C ALA A 142 -0.70 4.15 9.63
N VAL A 143 0.43 4.85 9.42
CA VAL A 143 1.73 4.46 9.99
C VAL A 143 2.24 5.34 11.12
N ALA A 144 1.71 6.55 11.30
CA ALA A 144 2.26 7.46 12.30
C ALA A 144 2.19 6.85 13.71
N PRO A 145 3.30 6.85 14.47
CA PRO A 145 3.35 6.21 15.80
C PRO A 145 2.45 6.95 16.80
N GLU A 146 2.36 8.27 16.63
CA GLU A 146 1.56 9.14 17.48
C GLU A 146 0.08 9.08 17.07
N LYS A 147 -0.78 8.70 18.03
CA LYS A 147 -2.24 8.66 17.84
C LYS A 147 -2.82 10.00 17.35
N PRO A 148 -2.41 11.17 17.86
CA PRO A 148 -2.93 12.46 17.37
C PRO A 148 -2.69 12.69 15.88
N LEU A 149 -1.46 12.43 15.38
CA LEU A 149 -1.13 12.61 13.97
C LEU A 149 -1.96 11.71 13.06
N ARG A 150 -2.20 10.45 13.46
CA ARG A 150 -3.06 9.53 12.69
C ARG A 150 -4.49 10.05 12.57
N ILE A 151 -5.06 10.49 13.69
CA ILE A 151 -6.43 11.04 13.74
C ILE A 151 -6.51 12.32 12.92
N GLU A 152 -5.51 13.20 13.01
CA GLU A 152 -5.45 14.44 12.26
C GLU A 152 -5.40 14.19 10.74
N ALA A 153 -4.51 13.32 10.27
CA ALA A 153 -4.41 13.00 8.84
C ALA A 153 -5.69 12.36 8.29
N LEU A 154 -6.30 11.43 9.04
CA LEU A 154 -7.59 10.85 8.65
C LEU A 154 -8.73 11.88 8.67
N ALA A 155 -8.77 12.76 9.67
CA ALA A 155 -9.75 13.85 9.72
C ALA A 155 -9.60 14.83 8.54
N ALA A 156 -8.37 15.13 8.13
CA ALA A 156 -8.09 15.95 6.95
C ALA A 156 -8.64 15.29 5.68
N LEU A 157 -8.43 13.99 5.49
CA LEU A 157 -8.98 13.22 4.36
C LEU A 157 -10.52 13.24 4.35
N LEU A 158 -11.16 13.02 5.49
CA LEU A 158 -12.63 13.04 5.60
C LEU A 158 -13.20 14.44 5.33
N ARG A 159 -12.52 15.49 5.79
CA ARG A 159 -12.89 16.88 5.49
C ARG A 159 -12.77 17.18 4.00
N LEU A 160 -11.64 16.83 3.39
CA LEU A 160 -11.44 16.96 1.94
C LEU A 160 -12.51 16.22 1.14
N ALA A 161 -12.85 14.99 1.54
CA ALA A 161 -13.89 14.20 0.91
C ALA A 161 -15.28 14.87 0.94
N SER A 162 -15.55 15.69 1.95
CA SER A 162 -16.82 16.44 2.07
C SER A 162 -16.81 17.80 1.37
N GLU A 163 -15.64 18.41 1.19
CA GLU A 163 -15.51 19.79 0.67
C GLU A 163 -15.06 19.84 -0.80
N THR A 164 -14.64 18.70 -1.37
CA THR A 164 -14.07 18.60 -2.73
C THR A 164 -14.50 17.29 -3.41
N PRO A 165 -14.48 17.19 -4.75
CA PRO A 165 -14.79 15.96 -5.48
C PRO A 165 -13.62 14.96 -5.43
N LEU A 166 -13.19 14.57 -4.23
CA LEU A 166 -11.98 13.78 -3.97
C LEU A 166 -11.98 12.42 -4.71
N SER A 167 -13.16 11.86 -5.00
CA SER A 167 -13.33 10.64 -5.79
C SER A 167 -12.70 10.73 -7.19
N GLN A 168 -12.57 11.93 -7.77
CA GLN A 168 -12.00 12.13 -9.10
C GLN A 168 -10.48 11.96 -9.13
N LEU A 169 -9.79 12.10 -8.00
CA LEU A 169 -8.35 11.85 -7.89
C LEU A 169 -8.01 10.34 -7.81
N ARG A 170 -9.02 9.47 -7.68
CA ARG A 170 -8.80 8.04 -7.50
C ARG A 170 -8.05 7.40 -8.66
N ASN A 171 -8.47 7.69 -9.90
CA ASN A 171 -7.98 7.02 -11.10
C ASN A 171 -7.46 8.03 -12.13
N VAL A 172 -6.68 9.02 -11.67
CA VAL A 172 -5.98 9.94 -12.57
C VAL A 172 -4.78 9.25 -13.22
N HIS A 173 -4.58 9.54 -14.50
CA HIS A 173 -3.52 8.91 -15.29
C HIS A 173 -3.13 9.80 -16.49
N TRP A 174 -1.90 9.65 -16.96
CA TRP A 174 -1.42 10.21 -18.24
C TRP A 174 -0.21 9.42 -18.73
N GLY A 175 -0.42 8.48 -19.66
CA GLY A 175 0.61 7.53 -20.08
C GLY A 175 0.80 6.36 -19.09
N HIS A 176 0.74 6.63 -17.80
CA HIS A 176 0.69 5.68 -16.69
C HIS A 176 -0.30 6.17 -15.61
N ALA A 177 -0.65 5.28 -14.68
CA ALA A 177 -1.53 5.61 -13.56
C ALA A 177 -0.76 6.27 -12.42
N PHE A 178 -1.38 7.25 -11.77
CA PHE A 178 -0.86 7.90 -10.56
C PHE A 178 -1.97 8.31 -9.58
N GLY A 179 -3.16 7.74 -9.75
CA GLY A 179 -4.31 7.99 -8.92
C GLY A 179 -4.13 7.61 -7.45
N ALA A 180 -5.01 8.15 -6.61
CA ALA A 180 -4.99 7.91 -5.18
C ALA A 180 -5.25 6.43 -4.80
N ASP A 181 -5.90 5.66 -5.67
CA ASP A 181 -6.15 4.23 -5.45
C ASP A 181 -4.87 3.38 -5.40
N LEU A 182 -3.81 3.83 -6.08
CA LEU A 182 -2.54 3.11 -6.13
C LEU A 182 -1.91 2.91 -4.76
N VAL A 183 -2.18 3.78 -3.78
CA VAL A 183 -1.67 3.58 -2.40
C VAL A 183 -2.16 2.28 -1.80
N ALA A 184 -3.43 1.92 -2.05
CA ALA A 184 -4.00 0.66 -1.60
C ALA A 184 -3.59 -0.49 -2.52
N SER A 185 -3.58 -0.29 -3.84
CA SER A 185 -3.18 -1.33 -4.80
C SER A 185 -1.74 -1.83 -4.58
N VAL A 186 -0.79 -0.93 -4.37
CA VAL A 186 0.62 -1.28 -4.15
C VAL A 186 0.82 -1.91 -2.76
N ALA A 187 0.15 -1.37 -1.74
CA ALA A 187 0.15 -1.97 -0.39
C ALA A 187 -0.45 -3.38 -0.37
N LEU A 188 -1.54 -3.62 -1.11
CA LEU A 188 -2.18 -4.94 -1.22
C LEU A 188 -1.25 -5.94 -1.88
N GLN A 189 -0.62 -5.57 -3.00
CA GLN A 189 0.35 -6.42 -3.69
C GLN A 189 1.49 -6.83 -2.78
N ALA A 190 2.13 -5.88 -2.10
CA ALA A 190 3.18 -6.18 -1.13
C ALA A 190 2.68 -7.15 -0.05
N TYR A 191 1.52 -6.84 0.54
CA TYR A 191 0.94 -7.60 1.64
C TYR A 191 0.61 -9.05 1.23
N VAL A 192 -0.02 -9.25 0.07
CA VAL A 192 -0.38 -10.58 -0.43
C VAL A 192 0.84 -11.35 -0.88
N PHE A 193 1.75 -10.76 -1.67
CA PHE A 193 2.93 -11.48 -2.15
C PHE A 193 3.81 -11.96 -1.00
N LEU A 194 4.06 -11.13 0.02
CA LEU A 194 4.91 -11.50 1.14
C LEU A 194 4.27 -12.56 2.04
N ASN A 195 3.01 -12.39 2.44
CA ASN A 195 2.34 -13.40 3.27
C ASN A 195 2.16 -14.71 2.49
N LEU A 196 1.71 -14.66 1.24
CA LEU A 196 1.50 -15.88 0.45
C LEU A 196 2.81 -16.63 0.19
N THR A 197 3.89 -15.92 -0.12
CA THR A 197 5.22 -16.54 -0.30
C THR A 197 5.68 -17.26 0.96
N GLU A 198 5.59 -16.62 2.13
CA GLU A 198 5.94 -17.26 3.40
C GLU A 198 5.07 -18.50 3.65
N ALA A 199 3.75 -18.40 3.46
CA ALA A 199 2.83 -19.51 3.67
C ALA A 199 3.16 -20.72 2.78
N VAL A 200 3.54 -20.46 1.52
CA VAL A 200 3.91 -21.49 0.55
C VAL A 200 5.25 -22.13 0.95
N GLN A 201 6.25 -21.34 1.31
CA GLN A 201 7.55 -21.85 1.79
C GLN A 201 7.39 -22.72 3.05
N CYS A 202 6.62 -22.25 4.03
CA CYS A 202 6.29 -23.01 5.24
C CYS A 202 5.63 -24.36 4.93
N ARG A 203 4.73 -24.39 3.93
CA ARG A 203 4.05 -25.62 3.49
C ARG A 203 5.01 -26.59 2.78
N GLN A 204 5.86 -26.07 1.90
CA GLN A 204 6.82 -26.86 1.14
C GLN A 204 8.02 -27.31 1.98
N LYS A 205 8.27 -26.66 3.13
CA LYS A 205 9.49 -26.83 3.94
C LYS A 205 10.76 -26.53 3.14
N GLU A 206 10.63 -25.62 2.19
CA GLU A 206 11.70 -25.11 1.35
C GLU A 206 11.79 -23.61 1.56
N GLN A 207 13.02 -23.12 1.67
CA GLN A 207 13.27 -21.71 1.89
C GLN A 207 13.94 -21.13 0.66
N THR A 208 13.32 -20.10 0.13
CA THR A 208 13.81 -19.37 -1.03
C THR A 208 13.94 -17.92 -0.65
N SER A 209 15.03 -17.29 -1.05
CA SER A 209 15.18 -15.87 -0.77
C SER A 209 14.05 -15.07 -1.41
N LEU A 210 13.51 -14.08 -0.70
CA LEU A 210 12.45 -13.22 -1.25
C LEU A 210 12.85 -12.58 -2.59
N LEU A 211 14.12 -12.20 -2.73
CA LEU A 211 14.65 -11.58 -3.95
C LEU A 211 14.87 -12.55 -5.10
N LYS A 212 14.60 -13.83 -4.89
CA LYS A 212 14.58 -14.85 -5.94
C LYS A 212 13.16 -15.16 -6.41
N VAL A 213 12.12 -14.59 -5.80
CA VAL A 213 10.73 -14.81 -6.19
C VAL A 213 10.32 -13.79 -7.26
N ASP A 214 10.10 -14.25 -8.49
CA ASP A 214 9.92 -13.41 -9.67
C ASP A 214 8.74 -12.42 -9.58
N PRO A 215 7.53 -12.83 -9.11
CA PRO A 215 6.45 -11.86 -8.89
C PRO A 215 6.82 -10.75 -7.90
N LEU A 216 7.58 -11.06 -6.85
CA LEU A 216 8.05 -10.06 -5.89
C LEU A 216 9.12 -9.17 -6.52
N MET A 217 10.05 -9.72 -7.30
CA MET A 217 11.05 -8.93 -8.02
C MET A 217 10.43 -8.00 -9.06
N SER A 218 9.38 -8.46 -9.76
CA SER A 218 8.61 -7.63 -10.68
C SER A 218 7.93 -6.47 -9.95
N PHE A 219 7.28 -6.75 -8.81
CA PHE A 219 6.69 -5.73 -7.94
C PHE A 219 7.70 -4.71 -7.44
N LEU A 220 8.86 -5.18 -6.94
CA LEU A 220 9.91 -4.28 -6.47
C LEU A 220 10.40 -3.36 -7.58
N ASN A 221 10.61 -3.91 -8.77
CA ASN A 221 11.15 -3.18 -9.91
C ASN A 221 10.14 -2.25 -10.58
N ARG A 222 8.83 -2.52 -10.51
CA ARG A 222 7.80 -1.72 -11.19
C ARG A 222 7.07 -0.78 -10.27
N ASP A 223 6.85 -1.19 -9.03
CA ASP A 223 5.99 -0.48 -8.11
C ASP A 223 6.82 0.00 -6.91
N ALA A 224 7.33 -0.92 -6.08
CA ALA A 224 7.85 -0.57 -4.76
C ALA A 224 9.03 0.42 -4.73
N LEU A 225 9.94 0.36 -5.71
CA LEU A 225 11.20 1.12 -5.70
C LEU A 225 11.26 2.23 -6.74
N GLN A 226 10.24 2.41 -7.57
CA GLN A 226 10.34 3.34 -8.69
C GLN A 226 10.09 4.79 -8.26
N ASP A 227 10.71 5.72 -8.98
CA ASP A 227 10.54 7.17 -8.79
C ASP A 227 9.98 7.77 -10.09
N TYR A 228 8.73 7.43 -10.37
CA TYR A 228 7.97 8.03 -11.47
C TYR A 228 7.43 9.40 -11.05
N ASP A 229 6.80 10.14 -11.96
CA ASP A 229 5.99 11.28 -11.60
C ASP A 229 4.77 10.84 -10.77
N TYR A 230 4.57 11.57 -9.68
CA TYR A 230 3.55 11.32 -8.65
C TYR A 230 3.64 9.92 -7.97
N PRO A 231 4.78 9.57 -7.35
CA PRO A 231 5.04 8.21 -6.88
C PRO A 231 4.77 8.03 -5.38
N ALA A 232 3.93 8.86 -4.74
CA ALA A 232 3.80 8.86 -3.28
C ALA A 232 3.38 7.49 -2.68
N GLN A 233 2.69 6.65 -3.46
CA GLN A 233 2.40 5.26 -3.06
C GLN A 233 3.65 4.42 -2.79
N ASN A 234 4.79 4.74 -3.41
CA ASN A 234 6.03 3.98 -3.32
C ASN A 234 6.84 4.32 -2.05
N ILE A 235 6.63 5.50 -1.47
CA ILE A 235 7.42 6.03 -0.34
C ILE A 235 7.52 5.06 0.86
N PRO A 236 6.41 4.51 1.41
CA PRO A 236 6.50 3.57 2.53
C PRO A 236 7.23 2.28 2.14
N HIS A 237 7.08 1.84 0.89
CA HIS A 237 7.74 0.64 0.38
C HIS A 237 9.24 0.85 0.22
N ARG A 238 9.66 1.96 -0.42
CA ARG A 238 11.06 2.35 -0.56
C ARG A 238 11.76 2.42 0.79
N THR A 239 11.10 2.99 1.79
CA THR A 239 11.65 3.13 3.14
C THR A 239 11.97 1.78 3.75
N PHE A 240 11.02 0.83 3.69
CA PHE A 240 11.27 -0.52 4.20
C PHE A 240 12.38 -1.23 3.41
N TRP A 241 12.25 -1.32 2.09
CA TRP A 241 13.18 -2.09 1.26
C TRP A 241 14.61 -1.52 1.28
N SER A 242 14.75 -0.19 1.33
CA SER A 242 16.05 0.46 1.48
C SER A 242 16.71 0.17 2.82
N SER A 243 15.92 0.03 3.90
CA SER A 243 16.46 -0.25 5.24
C SER A 243 17.09 -1.64 5.36
N ILE A 244 16.71 -2.59 4.48
CA ILE A 244 17.33 -3.92 4.36
C ILE A 244 18.28 -4.04 3.16
N GLY A 245 18.71 -2.91 2.58
CA GLY A 245 19.74 -2.84 1.54
C GLY A 245 19.23 -2.95 0.10
N VAL A 246 17.92 -3.00 -0.14
CA VAL A 246 17.33 -3.09 -1.48
C VAL A 246 17.08 -1.68 -2.04
N LEU A 247 18.08 -1.12 -2.72
CA LEU A 247 18.09 0.29 -3.15
C LEU A 247 17.72 0.50 -4.63
N ASN A 248 18.25 -0.33 -5.53
CA ASN A 248 17.95 -0.26 -6.96
C ASN A 248 18.25 -1.60 -7.64
N LEU A 249 17.24 -2.19 -8.27
CA LEU A 249 17.36 -3.50 -8.94
C LEU A 249 18.00 -3.40 -10.34
N GLY A 250 18.17 -2.18 -10.88
CA GLY A 250 18.71 -1.94 -12.22
C GLY A 250 20.20 -1.57 -12.28
N THR A 251 20.83 -1.26 -11.15
CA THR A 251 22.27 -0.95 -11.10
C THR A 251 23.02 -2.13 -10.50
N ASP A 252 23.45 -3.02 -11.37
CA ASP A 252 24.35 -4.12 -11.10
C ASP A 252 25.70 -3.55 -10.59
N THR A 253 25.80 -3.30 -9.27
CA THR A 253 27.06 -2.89 -8.62
C THR A 253 27.21 -3.56 -7.26
N GLY A 254 27.34 -4.89 -7.30
CA GLY A 254 28.50 -5.53 -6.66
C GLY A 254 28.52 -5.66 -5.14
N ASN A 255 27.39 -5.63 -4.45
CA ASN A 255 27.35 -6.03 -3.04
C ASN A 255 26.04 -6.73 -2.65
N GLU A 256 25.76 -7.89 -3.25
CA GLU A 256 24.72 -8.82 -2.74
C GLU A 256 24.91 -9.13 -1.24
N SER A 257 26.14 -8.98 -0.72
CA SER A 257 26.50 -9.13 0.70
C SER A 257 25.85 -8.10 1.65
N ALA A 258 25.27 -7.00 1.14
CA ALA A 258 24.67 -5.96 1.98
C ALA A 258 23.16 -6.12 2.19
N VAL A 259 22.52 -7.01 1.41
CA VAL A 259 21.08 -7.20 1.47
C VAL A 259 20.74 -8.26 2.52
N VAL A 260 19.84 -7.92 3.44
CA VAL A 260 19.40 -8.82 4.50
C VAL A 260 18.06 -9.41 4.11
N ASP A 261 17.99 -10.73 3.96
CA ASP A 261 16.72 -11.40 3.70
C ASP A 261 15.94 -11.57 5.02
N PRO A 262 14.79 -10.90 5.18
CA PRO A 262 14.03 -10.97 6.42
C PRO A 262 13.36 -12.34 6.63
N LEU A 263 13.31 -13.22 5.64
CA LEU A 263 12.81 -14.59 5.81
C LEU A 263 13.91 -15.60 6.11
N ALA A 264 15.19 -15.23 6.13
CA ALA A 264 16.30 -16.14 6.38
C ALA A 264 16.25 -16.76 7.80
N GLN A 265 16.82 -17.97 7.99
CA GLN A 265 16.77 -18.68 9.29
C GLN A 265 17.84 -18.21 10.27
N GLU A 266 18.80 -17.40 9.81
CA GLU A 266 19.85 -16.80 10.61
C GLU A 266 19.23 -16.03 11.77
N ASP A 267 19.77 -16.23 12.98
CA ASP A 267 19.20 -15.66 14.22
C ASP A 267 20.14 -14.65 14.89
N ASP A 268 21.02 -14.04 14.10
CA ASP A 268 21.76 -12.86 14.55
C ASP A 268 20.88 -11.60 14.64
N GLU A 269 21.41 -10.57 15.29
CA GLU A 269 20.69 -9.32 15.56
C GLU A 269 20.19 -8.66 14.27
N ILE A 270 20.96 -8.73 13.19
CA ILE A 270 20.63 -8.11 11.89
C ILE A 270 19.40 -8.78 11.28
N HIS A 271 19.36 -10.11 11.27
CA HIS A 271 18.21 -10.85 10.74
C HIS A 271 16.98 -10.75 11.66
N GLN A 272 17.17 -10.64 12.99
CA GLN A 272 16.07 -10.37 13.91
C GLN A 272 15.47 -8.99 13.69
N GLU A 273 16.30 -7.97 13.47
CA GLU A 273 15.87 -6.62 13.13
C GLU A 273 15.12 -6.58 11.81
N ALA A 274 15.66 -7.22 10.75
CA ALA A 274 15.00 -7.34 9.45
C ALA A 274 13.64 -8.06 9.56
N ARG A 275 13.55 -9.14 10.35
CA ARG A 275 12.27 -9.84 10.63
C ARG A 275 11.26 -8.94 11.34
N ASN A 276 11.71 -8.15 12.31
CA ASN A 276 10.85 -7.21 13.02
C ASN A 276 10.39 -6.06 12.11
N GLY A 277 11.29 -5.55 11.27
CA GLY A 277 10.98 -4.58 10.23
C GLY A 277 9.94 -5.12 9.25
N LEU A 278 10.09 -6.34 8.75
CA LEU A 278 9.12 -6.97 7.86
C LEU A 278 7.74 -7.12 8.53
N ARG A 279 7.70 -7.52 9.80
CA ARG A 279 6.43 -7.61 10.55
C ARG A 279 5.76 -6.26 10.69
N GLN A 280 6.52 -5.19 10.92
CA GLN A 280 5.97 -3.85 11.01
C GLN A 280 5.49 -3.36 9.64
N TYR A 281 6.30 -3.55 8.60
CA TYR A 281 5.94 -3.23 7.23
C TYR A 281 4.64 -3.92 6.77
N LEU A 282 4.43 -5.20 7.10
CA LEU A 282 3.17 -5.89 6.82
C LEU A 282 1.97 -5.30 7.57
N LYS A 283 2.16 -4.83 8.81
CA LYS A 283 1.11 -4.12 9.55
C LYS A 283 0.80 -2.77 8.89
N ASP A 284 1.82 -2.07 8.43
CA ASP A 284 1.70 -0.76 7.78
C ASP A 284 0.98 -0.89 6.44
N CYS A 285 1.35 -1.86 5.61
CA CYS A 285 0.61 -2.18 4.38
C CYS A 285 -0.85 -2.50 4.68
N PHE A 286 -1.12 -3.35 5.68
CA PHE A 286 -2.49 -3.66 6.08
C PHE A 286 -3.25 -2.43 6.59
N ALA A 287 -2.57 -1.52 7.29
CA ALA A 287 -3.13 -0.27 7.78
C ALA A 287 -3.50 0.70 6.67
N ILE A 288 -2.65 0.84 5.66
CA ILE A 288 -2.94 1.62 4.46
C ILE A 288 -4.25 1.14 3.81
N LEU A 289 -4.47 -0.17 3.72
CA LEU A 289 -5.68 -0.73 3.13
C LEU A 289 -6.94 -0.33 3.88
N TYR A 290 -6.99 -0.51 5.20
CA TYR A 290 -8.21 -0.17 5.95
C TYR A 290 -8.41 1.34 6.12
N VAL A 291 -7.34 2.14 6.16
CA VAL A 291 -7.45 3.61 6.14
C VAL A 291 -7.98 4.09 4.80
N TYR A 292 -7.47 3.56 3.69
CA TYR A 292 -7.98 3.91 2.37
C TYR A 292 -9.43 3.45 2.16
N ASP A 293 -9.82 2.28 2.69
CA ASP A 293 -11.22 1.83 2.68
C ASP A 293 -12.16 2.82 3.39
N VAL A 294 -11.74 3.45 4.49
CA VAL A 294 -12.51 4.55 5.12
C VAL A 294 -12.73 5.71 4.14
N VAL A 295 -11.66 6.18 3.50
CA VAL A 295 -11.72 7.29 2.53
C VAL A 295 -12.62 6.90 1.35
N LEU A 296 -12.42 5.71 0.80
CA LEU A 296 -13.13 5.20 -0.37
C LEU A 296 -14.65 5.10 -0.11
N ARG A 297 -15.05 4.56 1.05
CA ARG A 297 -16.45 4.52 1.46
C ARG A 297 -17.04 5.92 1.62
N GLN A 298 -16.26 6.87 2.12
CA GLN A 298 -16.70 8.26 2.29
C GLN A 298 -16.92 8.95 0.92
N VAL A 299 -16.07 8.71 -0.07
CA VAL A 299 -16.13 9.42 -1.36
C VAL A 299 -16.97 8.72 -2.44
N CYS A 300 -17.09 7.39 -2.38
CA CYS A 300 -17.77 6.60 -3.42
C CYS A 300 -18.96 5.78 -2.89
N GLY A 301 -19.04 5.52 -1.59
CA GLY A 301 -20.04 4.62 -1.02
C GLY A 301 -19.51 3.21 -0.75
N SER A 302 -20.30 2.41 -0.03
CA SER A 302 -19.87 1.09 0.44
C SER A 302 -19.79 0.04 -0.66
N ASN A 303 -20.65 0.10 -1.68
CA ASN A 303 -20.68 -0.91 -2.73
C ASN A 303 -19.42 -0.80 -3.60
N GLU A 304 -19.08 0.42 -4.01
CA GLU A 304 -17.91 0.75 -4.81
C GLU A 304 -16.62 0.44 -4.06
N ALA A 305 -16.59 0.62 -2.73
CA ALA A 305 -15.46 0.23 -1.90
C ALA A 305 -15.26 -1.30 -1.84
N GLU A 306 -16.36 -2.04 -1.70
CA GLU A 306 -16.34 -3.50 -1.67
C GLU A 306 -15.96 -4.11 -3.03
N GLU A 307 -16.46 -3.53 -4.13
CA GLU A 307 -16.12 -3.91 -5.49
C GLU A 307 -14.63 -3.64 -5.78
N PHE A 308 -14.14 -2.43 -5.49
CA PHE A 308 -12.72 -2.08 -5.65
C PHE A 308 -11.80 -3.10 -4.96
N LEU A 309 -12.05 -3.41 -3.69
CA LEU A 309 -11.18 -4.34 -2.96
C LEU A 309 -11.25 -5.76 -3.53
N ALA A 310 -12.43 -6.22 -3.96
CA ALA A 310 -12.58 -7.52 -4.58
C ALA A 310 -11.83 -7.61 -5.93
N GLU A 311 -11.93 -6.57 -6.75
CA GLU A 311 -11.20 -6.46 -8.03
C GLU A 311 -9.69 -6.44 -7.81
N GLU A 312 -9.21 -5.69 -6.83
CA GLU A 312 -7.78 -5.60 -6.50
C GLU A 312 -7.23 -6.94 -6.02
N VAL A 313 -7.95 -7.65 -5.12
CA VAL A 313 -7.55 -9.00 -4.68
C VAL A 313 -7.52 -9.97 -5.86
N ALA A 314 -8.53 -9.93 -6.73
CA ALA A 314 -8.58 -10.77 -7.93
C ALA A 314 -7.44 -10.44 -8.89
N ALA A 315 -7.10 -9.16 -9.07
CA ALA A 315 -5.99 -8.71 -9.91
C ALA A 315 -4.65 -9.23 -9.38
N VAL A 316 -4.44 -9.26 -8.06
CA VAL A 316 -3.22 -9.85 -7.47
C VAL A 316 -3.13 -11.35 -7.77
N PHE A 317 -4.20 -12.13 -7.59
CA PHE A 317 -4.18 -13.56 -7.89
C PHE A 317 -4.05 -13.85 -9.39
N TRP A 318 -4.63 -13.02 -10.24
CA TRP A 318 -4.46 -13.11 -11.68
C TRP A 318 -2.99 -12.92 -12.10
N ARG A 319 -2.26 -11.98 -11.47
CA ARG A 319 -0.80 -11.83 -11.68
C ARG A 319 0.01 -13.06 -11.26
N LEU A 320 -0.55 -13.94 -10.43
CA LEU A 320 0.05 -15.22 -10.00
C LEU A 320 -0.40 -16.41 -10.85
N GLY A 321 -1.09 -16.15 -11.98
CA GLY A 321 -1.53 -17.17 -12.92
C GLY A 321 -2.90 -17.78 -12.62
N CYS A 322 -3.67 -17.25 -11.67
CA CYS A 322 -5.05 -17.69 -11.48
C CYS A 322 -5.96 -17.19 -12.60
N LYS A 323 -6.84 -18.06 -13.11
CA LYS A 323 -7.90 -17.69 -14.06
C LYS A 323 -8.98 -16.85 -13.38
N ARG A 324 -9.58 -15.91 -14.11
CA ARG A 324 -10.83 -15.26 -13.69
C ARG A 324 -11.98 -16.24 -13.89
N GLU A 325 -13.08 -16.09 -13.13
CA GLU A 325 -14.25 -16.97 -13.28
C GLU A 325 -14.88 -16.92 -14.69
N ASP A 326 -14.52 -15.90 -15.49
CA ASP A 326 -14.97 -15.68 -16.86
C ASP A 326 -13.96 -16.11 -17.97
N ASP A 327 -12.82 -16.71 -17.60
CA ASP A 327 -11.78 -17.24 -18.54
C ASP A 327 -11.87 -18.78 -18.73
#